data_AF-A0A940UJA3-F1
#
_entry.id   AF-A0A940UJA3-F1
#
_cell.length_a   1.000
_cell.length_b   1.000
_cell.length_c   1.000
_cell.angle_alpha   90.00
_cell.angle_beta   90.00
_cell.angle_gamma   90.00
#
_symmetry.space_group_name_H-M   'P 1'
#
loop_
_entity.id
_entity.type
_entity.pdbx_description
1 polymer ?
#
loop_
_entity_poly.entity_id
_entity_poly.type
_entity_poly.pdbx_seq_one_letter_code
_entity_poly.pdbx_strand_id
1 'polypeptide(L)' 'MARVCEICGKGKQVGHNVSHANNKTKREWLPNLQTVKI' A
#
# COMPACT_ATOMS: atom_id res chain seq x y z
N MET A 1 -1.25 11.94 -9.82
CA MET A 1 -0.15 10.94 -9.79
C MET A 1 -0.68 9.65 -9.21
N ALA A 2 -0.50 8.52 -9.89
CA ALA A 2 -0.73 7.23 -9.28
C ALA A 2 0.25 7.09 -8.09
N ARG A 3 -0.19 6.57 -6.93
CA ARG A 3 0.70 6.30 -5.78
C ARG A 3 1.59 5.11 -6.09
N VAL A 4 2.51 5.32 -7.03
CA VAL A 4 3.48 4.35 -7.54
C VAL A 4 4.86 4.97 -7.44
N CYS A 5 5.82 4.22 -6.92
CA CYS A 5 7.22 4.61 -6.88
C CYS A 5 7.77 4.72 -8.31
N GLU A 6 8.27 5.88 -8.71
CA GLU A 6 8.82 6.09 -10.07
C GLU A 6 10.12 5.32 -10.30
N ILE A 7 10.92 5.11 -9.25
CA ILE A 7 12.21 4.38 -9.33
C ILE A 7 11.99 2.86 -9.28
N CYS A 8 11.08 2.42 -8.42
CA CYS A 8 10.97 1.02 -8.00
C CYS A 8 9.65 0.36 -8.41
N GLY A 9 8.74 1.08 -9.06
CA GLY A 9 7.46 0.56 -9.56
C GLY A 9 6.47 0.10 -8.48
N LYS A 10 6.82 0.21 -7.19
CA LYS A 10 5.98 -0.23 -6.06
C LYS A 10 4.68 0.57 -6.05
N GLY A 11 3.56 -0.12 -6.20
CA GLY A 11 2.21 0.46 -6.16
C GLY A 11 1.42 0.06 -4.90
N LYS A 12 0.12 0.36 -4.93
CA LYS A 12 -0.83 -0.09 -3.90
C LYS A 12 -0.95 -1.61 -3.89
N GLN A 13 -0.97 -2.20 -2.70
CA GLN A 13 -1.27 -3.63 -2.51
C GLN A 13 -2.64 -3.76 -1.83
N VAL A 14 -3.42 -4.76 -2.24
CA VAL A 14 -4.77 -5.01 -1.70
C VAL A 14 -4.75 -6.34 -0.95
N GLY A 15 -5.40 -6.40 0.21
CA GLY A 15 -5.63 -7.64 0.95
C GLY A 15 -6.60 -7.46 2.09
N HIS A 16 -6.39 -8.20 3.17
CA HIS A 16 -7.31 -8.21 4.32
C HIS A 16 -6.55 -8.03 5.63
N ASN A 17 -7.15 -7.29 6.56
CA ASN A 17 -6.78 -7.35 7.96
C ASN A 17 -7.52 -8.54 8.59
N VAL A 18 -6.81 -9.40 9.30
CA VAL A 18 -7.35 -10.62 9.91
C VAL A 18 -7.24 -10.46 11.42
N SER A 19 -8.37 -10.48 12.13
CA SER A 19 -8.37 -10.44 13.60
C SER A 19 -8.03 -11.80 14.20
N HIS A 20 -7.81 -11.86 15.52
CA HIS A 20 -7.64 -13.11 16.25
C HIS A 20 -8.85 -14.06 16.10
N ALA A 21 -10.04 -13.51 15.85
CA ALA A 21 -11.25 -14.29 15.55
C ALA A 21 -11.39 -14.65 14.05
N ASN A 22 -10.36 -14.41 13.24
CA ASN A 22 -10.36 -14.58 11.78
C ASN A 22 -11.38 -13.69 11.02
N ASN A 23 -11.82 -12.57 11.60
CA ASN A 23 -12.65 -11.61 10.88
C ASN A 23 -11.80 -10.89 9.84
N LYS A 24 -12.18 -10.99 8.56
CA LYS A 24 -11.45 -10.41 7.44
C LYS A 24 -12.08 -9.08 7.02
N THR A 25 -11.35 -7.98 7.14
CA THR A 25 -11.77 -6.68 6.59
C THR A 25 -10.86 -6.27 5.44
N LYS A 26 -11.40 -5.71 4.35
CA LYS A 26 -10.59 -5.25 3.22
C LYS A 26 -9.62 -4.16 3.67
N ARG A 27 -8.35 -4.28 3.27
CA ARG A 27 -7.29 -3.31 3.55
C ARG A 27 -6.47 -3.06 2.30
N GLU A 28 -6.18 -1.79 2.07
CA GLU A 28 -5.20 -1.37 1.07
C GLU A 28 -3.92 -0.92 1.77
N TRP A 29 -2.77 -1.46 1.36
CA TRP A 29 -1.45 -0.98 1.78
C TRP A 29 -0.90 -0.05 0.71
N LEU A 30 -0.61 1.17 1.13
CA LEU A 30 -0.08 2.20 0.26
C LEU A 30 1.45 2.28 0.45
N PRO A 31 2.23 2.45 -0.62
CA PRO A 31 3.65 2.70 -0.49
C PRO A 31 3.86 4.06 0.19
N ASN A 32 4.80 4.12 1.15
CA ASN A 32 5.20 5.35 1.82
C ASN A 32 6.12 6.17 0.91
N LEU A 33 5.55 6.76 -0.13
CA LEU A 33 6.26 7.58 -1.11
C LEU A 33 6.56 8.95 -0.52
N GLN A 34 7.85 9.31 -0.47
CA GLN A 34 8.30 10.65 -0.11
C GLN A 34 8.71 11.39 -1.38
N THR A 35 8.16 12.58 -1.57
CA THR A 35 8.52 13.46 -2.69
C THR A 35 9.87 14.11 -2.39
N VAL A 36 10.91 13.64 -3.07
CA VAL A 36 12.23 14.27 -3.06
C VAL A 36 12.41 15.07 -4.34
N LYS A 37 12.95 16.30 -4.23
CA LYS A 37 13.44 17.02 -5.40
C LYS A 37 14.82 16.47 -5.72
N ILE A 38 14.98 15.92 -6.92
CA ILE A 38 16.29 15.63 -7.50
C ILE A 38 16.76 16.90 -8.20
#